data_AF-A0A2V5MZ82-F1
#
_entry.id   AF-A0A2V5MZ82-F1
#
_cell.length_a   1.000
_cell.length_b   1.000
_cell.length_c   1.000
_cell.angle_alpha   90.00
_cell.angle_beta   90.00
_cell.angle_gamma   90.00
#
_symmetry.space_group_name_H-M   'P 1'
#
loop_
_entity.id
_entity.type
_entity.pdbx_description
1 polymer ?
#
loop_
_entity_poly.entity_id
_entity_poly.type
_entity_poly.pdbx_seq_one_letter_code
_entity_poly.pdbx_strand_id
1 'polypeptide(L)'
;MLNTLFNMKKVSVRQIVHGFSKLHNSLKPGQSVDITSHGQTIGQYIKRPARRIKMPNFYQACQLGYGPKVGDELVKRLLAEDETLS
;
A
#
# COMPACT_ATOMS: atom_id res chain seq x y z
N MET A 1 -26.99 27.38 5.45
CA MET A 1 -25.61 27.15 5.00
C MET A 1 -24.81 26.65 6.20
N LEU A 2 -24.48 25.36 6.26
CA LEU A 2 -23.80 24.78 7.42
C LEU A 2 -22.37 25.32 7.50
N ASN A 3 -22.10 26.12 8.54
CA ASN A 3 -20.75 26.46 8.99
C ASN A 3 -20.04 25.20 9.51
N THR A 4 -19.61 24.32 8.61
CA THR A 4 -18.52 23.39 8.90
C THR A 4 -17.21 24.18 8.84
N LEU A 5 -16.99 25.00 9.86
CA LEU A 5 -15.65 25.40 10.29
C LEU A 5 -14.95 24.11 10.73
N PHE A 6 -14.47 23.32 9.76
CA PHE A 6 -13.52 22.26 10.00
C PHE A 6 -12.36 22.92 10.71
N ASN A 7 -12.20 22.60 11.99
CA ASN A 7 -11.14 23.09 12.84
C ASN A 7 -9.81 22.57 12.26
N MET A 8 -9.29 23.28 11.24
CA MET A 8 -8.07 22.92 10.52
C MET A 8 -6.92 23.11 11.49
N LYS A 9 -6.43 22.00 12.02
CA LYS A 9 -5.24 22.01 12.87
C LYS A 9 -4.09 22.59 12.04
N LYS A 10 -3.51 23.68 12.53
CA LYS A 10 -2.30 24.28 12.00
C LYS A 10 -1.09 23.70 12.73
N VAL A 11 -0.10 23.25 11.99
CA VAL A 11 1.12 22.67 12.55
C VAL A 11 2.32 23.33 11.90
N SER A 12 3.32 23.67 12.70
CA SER A 12 4.53 24.30 12.16
C SER A 12 5.43 23.29 11.44
N VAL A 13 6.25 23.75 10.49
CA VAL A 13 7.25 22.91 9.81
C VAL A 13 8.11 22.14 10.82
N ARG A 14 8.56 22.81 11.89
CA ARG A 14 9.39 22.19 12.94
C ARG A 14 8.68 21.01 13.60
N GLN A 15 7.39 21.13 13.90
CA GLN A 15 6.59 20.06 14.51
C GLN A 15 6.41 18.87 13.57
N ILE A 16 6.33 19.10 12.26
CA ILE A 16 6.29 18.03 11.26
C ILE A 16 7.62 17.30 11.19
N VAL A 17 8.72 18.02 11.07
CA VAL A 17 10.07 17.43 10.95
C VAL A 17 10.40 16.52 12.14
N HIS A 18 10.08 16.95 13.36
CA HIS A 18 10.41 16.16 14.57
C HIS A 18 9.29 15.22 15.03
N GLY A 19 8.07 15.37 14.51
CA GLY A 19 6.86 14.77 15.09
C GLY A 19 5.91 14.11 14.08
N PHE A 20 6.33 13.89 12.84
CA PHE A 20 5.45 13.42 11.77
C PHE A 20 4.71 12.13 12.12
N SER A 21 5.37 11.13 12.71
CA SER A 21 4.73 9.85 13.05
C SER A 21 3.60 10.03 14.07
N LYS A 22 3.82 10.82 15.13
CA LYS A 22 2.80 11.13 16.14
C LYS A 22 1.63 11.89 15.51
N LEU A 23 1.92 12.87 14.67
CA LEU A 23 0.92 13.64 13.94
C LEU A 23 0.10 12.73 13.01
N HIS A 24 0.75 11.91 12.20
CA HIS A 24 0.10 10.97 11.28
C HIS A 24 -0.83 10.02 12.04
N ASN A 25 -0.40 9.47 13.17
CA ASN A 25 -1.20 8.56 13.97
C ASN A 25 -2.39 9.25 14.65
N SER A 26 -2.23 10.52 15.05
CA SER A 26 -3.30 11.31 15.67
C SER A 26 -4.43 11.69 14.70
N LEU A 27 -4.14 11.71 13.39
CA LEU A 27 -5.13 12.06 12.37
C LEU A 27 -6.00 10.86 12.02
N LYS A 28 -7.30 11.10 11.87
CA LYS A 28 -8.22 10.16 11.24
C LYS A 28 -8.06 10.23 9.71
N PRO A 29 -8.32 9.13 8.98
CA PRO A 29 -8.41 9.18 7.53
C PRO A 29 -9.37 10.28 7.05
N GLY A 30 -8.95 11.07 6.06
CA GLY A 30 -9.71 12.20 5.53
C GLY A 30 -9.52 13.52 6.28
N GLN A 31 -8.84 13.54 7.43
CA GLN A 31 -8.49 14.80 8.10
C GLN A 31 -7.27 15.45 7.46
N SER A 32 -7.34 16.78 7.35
CA SER A 32 -6.26 17.63 6.85
C SER A 32 -5.62 18.47 7.96
N VAL A 33 -4.35 18.80 7.75
CA VAL A 33 -3.55 19.68 8.60
C VAL A 33 -2.82 20.66 7.70
N ASP A 34 -2.91 21.93 8.05
CA ASP A 34 -2.16 22.97 7.36
C ASP A 34 -0.77 23.11 7.96
N ILE A 35 0.22 23.06 7.07
CA ILE A 35 1.62 23.21 7.41
C ILE A 35 1.97 24.69 7.32
N THR A 36 2.45 25.27 8.42
CA THR A 36 2.83 26.68 8.48
C THR A 36 4.33 26.87 8.71
N SER A 37 4.93 27.84 8.02
CA SER A 37 6.27 28.34 8.27
C SER A 37 6.17 29.82 8.62
N HIS A 38 6.71 30.23 9.78
CA HIS A 38 6.64 31.62 10.25
C HIS A 38 5.23 32.25 10.17
N GLY A 39 4.19 31.46 10.47
CA GLY A 39 2.79 31.93 10.44
C GLY A 39 2.12 31.91 9.05
N GLN A 40 2.88 31.67 7.97
CA GLN A 40 2.33 31.51 6.62
C GLN A 40 2.08 30.03 6.30
N THR A 41 0.91 29.71 5.75
CA THR A 41 0.59 28.36 5.28
C THR A 41 1.38 28.07 4.00
N ILE A 42 2.22 27.03 4.03
CA ILE A 42 3.07 26.63 2.90
C ILE A 42 2.56 25.37 2.19
N GLY A 43 1.64 24.63 2.82
CA GLY A 43 1.11 23.41 2.24
C GLY A 43 0.11 22.73 3.15
N GLN A 44 -0.49 21.66 2.64
CA GLN A 44 -1.49 20.89 3.37
C GLN A 44 -1.11 19.41 3.35
N TYR A 45 -1.25 18.77 4.50
CA TYR A 45 -1.14 17.33 4.64
C TYR A 45 -2.52 16.72 4.87
N ILE A 46 -2.86 15.65 4.12
CA ILE A 46 -4.11 14.92 4.27
C ILE A 46 -3.80 13.45 4.52
N LYS A 47 -4.32 12.89 5.61
CA LYS A 47 -4.17 11.45 5.85
C LYS A 47 -5.11 10.68 4.93
N ARG A 48 -4.53 9.94 3.98
CA ARG A 48 -5.31 9.06 3.10
C ARG A 48 -5.81 7.82 3.86
N PRO A 49 -7.00 7.30 3.53
CA PRO A 49 -7.44 6.02 4.06
C PRO A 49 -6.48 4.91 3.63
N ALA A 50 -6.15 4.03 4.57
CA ALA A 50 -5.34 2.86 4.28
C ALA A 50 -6.12 1.98 3.29
N ARG A 51 -5.58 1.81 2.08
CA ARG A 51 -6.10 0.82 1.15
C ARG A 51 -5.64 -0.55 1.63
N ARG A 52 -6.57 -1.40 2.05
CA ARG A 52 -6.30 -2.82 2.25
C ARG A 52 -6.14 -3.46 0.87
N ILE A 53 -4.91 -3.48 0.38
CA ILE A 53 -4.56 -4.30 -0.78
C ILE A 53 -4.48 -5.73 -0.25
N LYS A 54 -5.37 -6.60 -0.74
CA LYS A 54 -5.28 -8.04 -0.43
C LYS A 54 -3.99 -8.54 -1.06
N MET A 55 -3.01 -8.89 -0.22
CA MET A 55 -1.79 -9.51 -0.74
C MET A 55 -2.15 -10.84 -1.41
N PRO A 56 -1.55 -11.14 -2.58
CA PRO A 56 -1.75 -12.43 -3.21
C PRO A 56 -1.28 -13.55 -2.28
N ASN A 57 -2.12 -14.57 -2.11
CA ASN A 57 -1.78 -15.73 -1.31
C ASN A 57 -0.96 -16.71 -2.15
N PHE A 58 0.36 -16.49 -2.18
CA PHE A 58 1.29 -17.34 -2.93
C PHE A 58 1.23 -18.81 -2.50
N TYR A 59 0.96 -19.09 -1.22
CA TYR A 59 0.85 -20.45 -0.73
C TYR A 59 -0.35 -21.20 -1.33
N GLN A 60 -1.52 -20.54 -1.40
CA GLN A 60 -2.68 -21.10 -2.11
C GLN A 60 -2.41 -21.26 -3.61
N ALA A 61 -1.69 -20.33 -4.24
CA ALA A 61 -1.32 -20.43 -5.64
C ALA A 61 -0.43 -21.67 -5.93
N CYS A 62 0.50 -22.01 -5.03
CA CYS A 62 1.32 -23.21 -5.16
C CYS A 62 0.49 -24.50 -4.99
N GLN A 63 -0.54 -24.50 -4.14
CA GLN A 63 -1.44 -25.64 -3.96
C GLN A 63 -2.37 -25.88 -5.16
N LEU A 64 -2.63 -24.85 -5.97
CA LEU A 64 -3.49 -24.91 -7.16
C LEU A 64 -2.85 -25.57 -8.39
N GLY A 65 -1.66 -26.16 -8.26
CA GLY A 65 -1.16 -27.11 -9.26
C GLY A 65 0.28 -26.90 -9.70
N TYR A 66 0.94 -25.80 -9.37
CA TYR A 66 2.37 -25.59 -9.70
C TYR A 66 3.30 -26.32 -8.73
N GLY A 67 3.02 -27.59 -8.47
CA GLY A 67 3.82 -28.49 -7.66
C GLY A 67 4.60 -29.50 -8.50
N PRO A 68 5.38 -30.39 -7.85
CA PRO A 68 6.25 -31.36 -8.52
C PRO A 68 5.54 -32.19 -9.58
N LYS A 69 4.25 -32.51 -9.38
CA LYS A 69 3.44 -33.27 -10.33
C LYS A 69 3.30 -32.61 -11.69
N VAL A 70 3.15 -31.28 -11.75
CA VAL A 70 3.09 -30.56 -13.04
C VAL A 70 4.47 -30.47 -13.68
N GLY A 71 5.53 -30.34 -12.88
CA GLY A 71 6.91 -30.44 -13.38
C GLY A 71 7.20 -31.81 -14.00
N ASP A 72 6.84 -32.89 -13.30
CA ASP A 72 7.01 -34.28 -13.76
C ASP A 72 6.19 -34.56 -15.02
N GLU A 73 4.98 -34.00 -15.13
CA GLU A 73 4.14 -34.15 -16.31
C GLU A 73 4.70 -33.37 -17.52
N LEU A 74 5.25 -32.18 -17.29
CA LEU A 74 5.93 -31.40 -18.34
C LEU A 74 7.19 -32.11 -18.83
N VAL A 75 8.02 -32.62 -17.90
CA VAL A 75 9.23 -33.37 -18.24
C VAL A 75 8.89 -34.63 -19.03
N LYS A 76 7.84 -35.35 -18.64
CA LYS A 76 7.37 -36.53 -19.40
C LYS A 76 6.91 -36.19 -20.82
N ARG A 77 6.22 -35.06 -21.02
CA ARG A 77 5.81 -34.63 -22.36
C ARG A 77 7.00 -34.25 -23.23
N LEU A 78 7.94 -33.49 -22.68
CA LEU A 78 9.15 -33.07 -23.41
C LEU A 78 9.99 -34.27 -23.86
N LEU A 79 10.19 -35.26 -22.97
CA LEU A 79 10.94 -36.48 -23.29
C LEU A 79 10.22 -37.36 -24.33
N ALA A 80 8.88 -37.43 -24.29
CA ALA A 80 8.10 -38.18 -25.26
C ALA A 80 8.11 -37.52 -26.66
N GLU A 81 8.16 -36.19 -26.73
CA GLU A 81 8.28 -35.46 -27.99
C GLU A 81 9.65 -35.72 -28.65
N ASP A 82 10.75 -35.74 -27.88
CA ASP A 82 12.10 -36.04 -28.37
C ASP A 82 12.24 -37.47 -28.92
N GLU A 83 11.56 -38.47 -28.34
CA GLU A 83 11.57 -39.85 -28.82
C GLU A 83 10.81 -40.05 -30.14
N THR A 84 9.82 -39.20 -30.46
CA THR A 84 9.05 -39.30 -31.71
C THR A 84 9.72 -38.65 -32.92
N LEU A 85 10.84 -37.95 -32.71
CA LEU A 85 11.63 -37.26 -33.73
C LEU A 85 12.93 -38.00 -34.11
N SER A 86 13.18 -39.18 -33.53
CA SER A 86 14.28 -40.10 -33.88
C SER A 86 13.80 -41.27 -34.73
#